data_AF-A0A1A0H7J4-F1
#
_entry.id   AF-A0A1A0H7J4-F1
#
_cell.length_a   1.000
_cell.length_b   1.000
_cell.length_c   1.000
_cell.angle_alpha   90.00
_cell.angle_beta   90.00
_cell.angle_gamma   90.00
#
_symmetry.space_group_name_H-M   'P 1'
#
loop_
_entity.id
_entity.type
_entity.pdbx_description
1 polymer ?
#
loop_
_entity_poly.entity_id
_entity_poly.type
_entity_poly.pdbx_seq_one_letter_code
_entity_poly.pdbx_strand_id
1 'polypeptide(L)'
;MFKLPARILHFGLVRPFSTSFARLNAPKSSCAAGTVLNLKVRKNGDEPVALEDLEYPEWLWDILDKSKTEAALKEEDPIKWRRKQNSKRTTAKIKNNNFLAQM
;
A
#
# COMPACT_ATOMS: atom_id res chain seq x y z
N MET A 1 63.46 -15.02 1.63
CA MET A 1 62.81 -14.89 0.31
C MET A 1 61.69 -15.92 0.27
N PHE A 2 60.38 -15.67 0.14
CA PHE A 2 59.56 -14.48 -0.08
C PHE A 2 58.20 -14.66 0.64
N LYS A 3 57.56 -13.53 0.91
CA LYS A 3 56.40 -13.30 1.78
C LYS A 3 55.12 -14.02 1.35
N LEU A 4 54.34 -14.50 2.32
CA LEU A 4 52.91 -14.81 2.16
C LEU A 4 52.17 -13.54 1.72
N PRO A 5 51.31 -13.59 0.67
CA PRO A 5 50.56 -12.42 0.24
C PRO A 5 49.42 -12.14 1.23
N ALA A 6 49.46 -10.93 1.79
CA ALA A 6 48.41 -10.36 2.60
C ALA A 6 47.31 -9.75 1.71
N ARG A 7 46.06 -9.85 2.19
CA ARG A 7 44.86 -9.08 1.78
C ARG A 7 44.30 -9.47 0.39
N ILE A 8 43.00 -9.38 0.10
CA ILE A 8 41.95 -8.50 0.60
C ILE A 8 40.62 -9.28 0.53
N LEU A 9 40.06 -9.67 1.68
CA LEU A 9 38.63 -9.98 1.74
C LEU A 9 37.90 -8.64 1.62
N HIS A 10 37.35 -8.35 0.44
CA HIS A 10 36.36 -7.28 0.28
C HIS A 10 35.06 -7.78 0.92
N PHE A 11 35.01 -7.70 2.26
CA PHE A 11 33.77 -7.72 2.99
C PHE A 11 32.93 -6.57 2.44
N GLY A 12 31.97 -6.91 1.58
CA GLY A 12 30.97 -5.96 1.10
C GLY A 12 30.38 -5.26 2.32
N LEU A 13 30.42 -3.93 2.30
CA LEU A 13 29.70 -3.07 3.21
C LEU A 13 28.21 -3.46 3.12
N VAL A 14 27.78 -4.35 4.00
CA VAL A 14 26.36 -4.57 4.27
C VAL A 14 25.86 -3.24 4.80
N ARG A 15 25.14 -2.50 3.95
CA ARG A 15 24.41 -1.31 4.38
C ARG A 15 23.54 -1.76 5.56
N PRO A 16 23.74 -1.23 6.78
CA PRO A 16 22.79 -1.53 7.84
C PRO A 16 21.46 -0.95 7.37
N PHE A 17 20.49 -1.83 7.18
CA PHE A 17 19.09 -1.45 7.02
C PHE A 17 18.75 -0.65 8.27
N SER A 18 18.74 0.67 8.16
CA SER A 18 18.42 1.57 9.25
C SER A 18 17.00 1.28 9.69
N THR A 19 16.85 0.47 10.74
CA THR A 19 15.60 0.31 11.46
C THR A 19 15.44 1.56 12.32
N SER A 20 15.09 2.68 11.69
CA SER A 20 14.63 3.85 12.42
C SER A 20 13.28 3.50 13.07
N PHE A 21 13.37 2.97 14.29
CA PHE A 21 12.28 2.91 15.25
C PHE A 21 11.92 4.34 15.68
N ALA A 22 11.17 5.02 14.83
CA ALA A 22 10.49 6.25 15.17
C ALA A 22 9.10 6.21 14.51
N ARG A 23 8.16 5.51 15.15
CA ARG A 23 6.72 5.55 14.79
C ARG A 23 5.85 5.72 16.03
N LEU A 24 6.26 6.58 16.97
CA LEU A 24 5.38 6.93 18.09
C LEU A 24 4.42 8.09 17.75
N ASN A 25 4.65 8.80 16.65
CA ASN A 25 3.77 9.88 16.17
C ASN A 25 3.97 10.12 14.66
N ALA A 26 3.85 9.07 13.85
CA ALA A 26 3.79 9.28 12.41
C ALA A 26 2.47 10.00 12.09
N PRO A 27 2.48 11.10 11.30
CA PRO A 27 1.26 11.75 10.87
C PRO A 27 0.35 10.75 10.14
N LYS A 28 -0.97 10.81 10.40
CA LYS A 28 -1.95 9.88 9.79
C LYS A 28 -1.98 10.08 8.28
N SER A 29 -1.93 11.34 7.84
CA SER A 29 -1.80 11.70 6.43
C SER A 29 -0.34 11.94 6.01
N SER A 30 -0.10 11.74 4.71
CA SER A 30 1.15 12.16 4.06
C SER A 30 1.10 13.60 3.54
N CYS A 31 -0.06 14.24 3.54
CA CYS A 31 -0.32 15.54 2.93
C CYS A 31 -0.69 16.52 4.04
N ALA A 32 0.03 17.63 4.15
CA ALA A 32 -0.28 18.65 5.15
C ALA A 32 -1.60 19.37 4.83
N ALA A 33 -2.28 19.85 5.87
CA ALA A 33 -3.43 20.74 5.71
C ALA A 33 -3.04 22.01 4.94
N GLY A 34 -3.98 22.55 4.16
CA GLY A 34 -3.74 23.71 3.30
C GLY A 34 -3.16 23.37 1.93
N THR A 35 -2.85 22.10 1.65
CA THR A 35 -2.36 21.70 0.31
C THR A 35 -3.48 21.81 -0.72
N VAL A 36 -3.26 22.61 -1.76
CA VAL A 36 -4.23 22.77 -2.86
C VAL A 36 -4.24 21.52 -3.74
N LEU A 37 -5.42 20.92 -3.92
CA LEU A 37 -5.59 19.70 -4.70
C LEU A 37 -6.11 20.02 -6.10
N ASN A 38 -5.35 19.64 -7.13
CA ASN A 38 -5.75 19.82 -8.53
C ASN A 38 -6.80 18.76 -8.96
N LEU A 39 -8.02 18.88 -8.41
CA LEU A 39 -9.14 17.97 -8.65
C LEU A 39 -10.31 18.64 -9.39
N LYS A 40 -10.12 19.88 -9.81
CA LYS A 40 -11.16 20.69 -10.46
C LYS A 40 -11.48 20.16 -11.86
N VAL A 41 -12.67 19.61 -12.02
CA VAL A 41 -13.17 19.14 -13.33
C VAL A 41 -13.98 20.21 -14.06
N ARG A 42 -14.73 21.04 -13.32
CA ARG A 42 -15.57 22.11 -13.88
C ARG A 42 -14.84 23.44 -13.85
N LYS A 43 -15.07 24.30 -14.84
CA LYS A 43 -14.45 25.64 -14.91
C LYS A 43 -14.89 26.56 -13.75
N ASN A 44 -16.13 26.39 -13.30
CA ASN A 44 -16.70 27.15 -12.18
C ASN A 44 -16.49 26.37 -10.88
N GLY A 45 -15.91 27.02 -9.87
CA GLY A 45 -15.60 26.44 -8.55
C GLY A 45 -14.15 26.67 -8.13
N ASP A 46 -13.92 26.73 -6.83
CA ASP A 46 -12.58 26.85 -6.23
C ASP A 46 -11.88 25.50 -6.20
N GLU A 47 -10.54 25.53 -6.12
CA GLU A 47 -9.75 24.31 -5.97
C GLU A 47 -9.92 23.78 -4.53
N PRO A 48 -10.27 22.49 -4.35
CA PRO A 48 -10.40 21.93 -3.02
C PRO A 48 -9.05 21.92 -2.33
N VAL A 49 -9.03 22.39 -1.09
CA VAL A 49 -7.82 22.42 -0.25
C VAL A 49 -7.90 21.29 0.77
N ALA A 50 -6.78 20.63 1.04
CA ALA A 50 -6.67 19.61 2.07
C ALA A 50 -6.98 20.21 3.45
N LEU A 51 -7.87 19.56 4.19
CA LEU A 51 -8.24 19.91 5.56
C LEU A 51 -7.31 19.23 6.57
N GLU A 52 -7.54 19.47 7.86
CA GLU A 52 -6.84 18.77 8.94
C GLU A 52 -7.28 17.29 9.03
N ASP A 53 -6.37 16.41 9.49
CA ASP A 53 -6.61 14.96 9.59
C ASP A 53 -7.83 14.61 10.46
N LEU A 54 -8.18 15.47 11.42
CA LEU A 54 -9.30 15.28 12.34
C LEU A 54 -10.66 15.62 11.72
N GLU A 55 -10.69 16.46 10.68
CA GLU A 55 -11.93 16.84 10.00
C GLU A 55 -12.38 15.75 9.02
N TYR A 56 -11.47 14.86 8.63
CA TYR A 56 -11.80 13.72 7.81
C TYR A 56 -12.45 12.60 8.62
N PRO A 57 -13.45 11.90 8.06
CA PRO A 57 -14.06 10.75 8.71
C PRO A 57 -13.05 9.63 9.01
N GLU A 58 -13.23 8.94 10.14
CA GLU A 58 -12.29 7.90 10.59
C GLU A 58 -12.15 6.74 9.58
N TRP A 59 -13.22 6.43 8.83
CA TRP A 59 -13.20 5.35 7.82
C TRP A 59 -12.16 5.57 6.72
N LEU A 60 -11.73 6.82 6.47
CA LEU A 60 -10.71 7.15 5.46
C LEU A 60 -9.39 6.43 5.72
N TRP A 61 -9.02 6.30 7.00
CA TRP A 61 -7.74 5.76 7.43
C TRP A 61 -7.68 4.23 7.33
N ASP A 62 -8.83 3.56 7.37
CA ASP A 62 -8.92 2.11 7.31
C ASP A 62 -9.00 1.55 5.87
N ILE A 63 -9.21 2.40 4.85
CA ILE A 63 -9.39 1.97 3.45
C ILE A 63 -8.18 1.21 2.90
N LEU A 64 -6.97 1.65 3.25
CA LEU A 64 -5.74 1.03 2.75
C LEU A 64 -5.52 -0.37 3.36
N ASP A 65 -6.14 -0.65 4.50
CA ASP A 65 -6.09 -1.97 5.11
C ASP A 65 -7.11 -2.91 4.45
N LYS A 66 -6.61 -3.68 3.50
CA LYS A 66 -7.38 -4.70 2.77
C LYS A 66 -7.99 -5.75 3.71
N SER A 67 -7.39 -6.00 4.87
CA SER A 67 -7.90 -7.00 5.81
C SER A 67 -9.13 -6.49 6.54
N LYS A 68 -9.08 -5.26 7.08
CA LYS A 68 -10.20 -4.58 7.72
C LYS A 68 -11.37 -4.38 6.77
N THR A 69 -11.10 -3.91 5.55
CA THR A 69 -12.15 -3.71 4.54
C THR A 69 -12.81 -5.02 4.10
N GLU A 70 -12.06 -6.14 4.01
CA GLU A 70 -12.66 -7.44 3.71
C GLU A 70 -13.45 -8.04 4.90
N ALA A 71 -13.03 -7.79 6.14
CA ALA A 71 -13.76 -8.18 7.34
C ALA A 71 -15.07 -7.39 7.45
N ALA A 72 -15.02 -6.06 7.34
CA ALA A 72 -16.20 -5.20 7.35
C ALA A 72 -17.22 -5.60 6.26
N LEU A 73 -16.75 -5.84 5.03
CA LEU A 73 -17.61 -6.29 3.93
C LEU A 73 -18.24 -7.67 4.18
N LYS A 74 -17.56 -8.55 4.90
CA LYS A 74 -18.08 -9.88 5.24
C LYS A 74 -19.21 -9.79 6.26
N GLU A 75 -19.12 -8.84 7.19
CA GLU A 75 -20.11 -8.58 8.23
C GLU A 75 -21.32 -7.82 7.69
N GLU A 76 -21.09 -6.75 6.93
CA GLU A 76 -22.15 -5.91 6.35
C GLU A 76 -22.93 -6.63 5.25
N ASP A 77 -22.22 -7.21 4.26
CA ASP A 77 -22.82 -7.80 3.05
C ASP A 77 -22.21 -9.18 2.71
N PRO A 78 -22.59 -10.26 3.40
CA PRO A 78 -21.99 -11.59 3.19
C PRO A 78 -22.16 -12.13 1.76
N ILE A 79 -23.23 -11.74 1.05
CA ILE A 79 -23.48 -12.13 -0.36
C ILE A 79 -22.48 -11.44 -1.29
N LYS A 80 -22.24 -10.13 -1.10
CA LYS A 80 -21.29 -9.35 -1.89
C LYS A 80 -19.86 -9.85 -1.67
N TRP A 81 -19.51 -10.15 -0.41
CA TRP A 81 -18.25 -10.78 -0.07
C TRP A 81 -18.08 -12.13 -0.79
N ARG A 82 -19.08 -13.01 -0.74
CA ARG A 82 -19.04 -14.31 -1.43
C ARG A 82 -18.86 -14.17 -2.94
N ARG A 83 -19.58 -13.24 -3.57
CA ARG A 83 -19.42 -12.94 -5.01
C ARG A 83 -17.98 -12.52 -5.34
N LYS A 84 -17.39 -11.63 -4.53
CA LYS A 84 -15.99 -11.21 -4.67
C LYS A 84 -15.03 -12.40 -4.59
N GLN A 85 -15.22 -13.31 -3.63
CA GLN A 85 -14.38 -14.52 -3.51
C GLN A 85 -14.52 -15.47 -4.71
N ASN A 86 -15.74 -15.66 -5.21
CA ASN A 86 -15.98 -16.48 -6.40
C ASN A 86 -15.30 -15.89 -7.63
N SER A 87 -15.38 -14.56 -7.83
CA SER A 87 -14.67 -13.89 -8.93
C SER A 87 -13.15 -14.09 -8.84
N LYS A 88 -12.56 -13.99 -7.65
CA LYS A 88 -11.12 -14.28 -7.45
C LYS A 88 -10.75 -15.71 -7.87
N ARG A 89 -11.54 -16.70 -7.42
CA ARG A 89 -11.33 -18.13 -7.75
C ARG A 89 -11.47 -18.40 -9.26
N THR A 90 -12.51 -17.87 -9.88
CA THR A 90 -12.73 -18.03 -11.33
C THR A 90 -11.59 -17.40 -12.13
N THR A 91 -11.18 -16.18 -11.79
CA THR A 91 -10.04 -15.52 -12.46
C THR A 91 -8.75 -16.32 -12.30
N ALA A 92 -8.47 -16.87 -11.12
CA ALA A 92 -7.28 -17.71 -10.91
C ALA A 92 -7.33 -18.99 -11.75
N LYS A 93 -8.50 -19.64 -11.83
CA LYS A 93 -8.71 -20.83 -12.67
C LYS A 93 -8.50 -20.52 -14.16
N ILE A 94 -9.08 -19.43 -14.64
CA ILE A 94 -8.91 -18.99 -16.05
C ILE A 94 -7.44 -18.73 -16.34
N LYS A 95 -6.74 -18.00 -15.46
CA LYS A 95 -5.30 -17.72 -15.62
C LYS A 95 -4.47 -19.01 -15.67
N ASN A 96 -4.75 -19.97 -14.80
CA ASN A 96 -4.06 -21.26 -14.79
C ASN A 96 -4.33 -22.06 -16.07
N ASN A 97 -5.59 -22.15 -16.49
CA ASN A 97 -5.95 -22.84 -17.72
C ASN A 97 -5.30 -22.21 -18.97
N ASN A 98 -5.31 -20.87 -19.05
CA ASN A 98 -4.68 -20.14 -20.15
C ASN A 98 -3.15 -20.36 -20.14
N PHE A 99 -2.53 -20.42 -18.97
CA PHE A 99 -1.11 -20.72 -18.84
C PHE A 99 -0.77 -22.14 -19.30
N LEU A 100 -1.54 -23.14 -18.86
CA LEU A 100 -1.36 -24.55 -19.27
C LEU A 100 -1.62 -24.78 -20.76
N ALA A 101 -2.51 -23.99 -21.38
CA ALA A 101 -2.78 -24.09 -22.81
C ALA A 101 -1.69 -23.44 -23.69
N GLN A 102 -0.83 -22.60 -23.11
CA GLN A 102 0.27 -21.93 -23.81
C GLN A 102 1.62 -22.64 -23.64
N MET A 103 1.73 -23.59 -22.71
CA MET A 103 2.87 -24.50 -22.57
C MET A 103 2.75 -25.67 -23.54
#